data_AF-A0A9D9G4Q1-F1
#
_entry.id   AF-A0A9D9G4Q1-F1
#
_cell.length_a   1.000
_cell.length_b   1.000
_cell.length_c   1.000
_cell.angle_alpha   90.00
_cell.angle_beta   90.00
_cell.angle_gamma   90.00
#
_symmetry.space_group_name_H-M   'P 1'
#
loop_
_entity.id
_entity.type
_entity.pdbx_description
1 polymer ?
#
loop_
_entity_poly.entity_id
_entity_poly.type
_entity_poly.pdbx_seq_one_letter_code
_entity_poly.pdbx_strand_id
1 'polypeptide(L)'
;MDQISQTNLSDVNNKECSSNKVSLETELSETLYNTMKDFVLSNPTWDQYKLINSALATFLFQNGCTDNSVSEIYLNQLFTPSKSF
;
A
#
# COMPACT_ATOMS: atom_id res chain seq x y z
N MET A 1 -49.25 -25.02 -15.00
CA MET A 1 -49.69 -24.09 -13.94
C MET A 1 -48.85 -24.42 -12.73
N ASP A 2 -48.03 -23.45 -12.31
CA ASP A 2 -47.44 -23.26 -10.98
C ASP A 2 -46.51 -24.36 -10.43
N GLN A 3 -45.18 -24.16 -10.45
CA GLN A 3 -44.36 -23.34 -9.54
C GLN A 3 -43.99 -24.07 -8.23
N ILE A 4 -42.66 -24.28 -8.04
CA ILE A 4 -41.89 -24.03 -6.80
C ILE A 4 -42.18 -25.00 -5.62
N SER A 5 -41.24 -25.56 -4.85
CA SER A 5 -39.91 -25.10 -4.44
C SER A 5 -38.98 -26.25 -4.03
N GLN A 6 -37.70 -25.99 -4.25
CA GLN A 6 -36.55 -26.68 -3.68
C GLN A 6 -36.43 -26.44 -2.18
N THR A 7 -36.00 -27.47 -1.43
CA THR A 7 -35.21 -27.26 -0.22
C THR A 7 -34.12 -28.33 -0.13
N ASN A 8 -33.18 -28.32 -1.08
CA ASN A 8 -31.84 -28.83 -0.80
C ASN A 8 -31.12 -27.70 -0.07
N LEU A 9 -31.13 -27.76 1.27
CA LEU A 9 -30.28 -26.93 2.10
C LEU A 9 -28.86 -27.50 1.95
N SER A 10 -28.23 -27.16 0.83
CA SER A 10 -26.81 -27.42 0.62
C SER A 10 -26.05 -26.67 1.70
N ASP A 11 -25.36 -27.42 2.53
CA ASP A 11 -24.32 -26.97 3.44
C ASP A 11 -23.49 -25.88 2.76
N VAL A 12 -23.77 -24.62 3.14
CA VAL A 12 -22.89 -23.50 2.87
C VAL A 12 -21.68 -23.74 3.74
N ASN A 13 -20.75 -24.55 3.23
CA ASN A 13 -19.35 -24.49 3.61
C ASN A 13 -18.88 -23.08 3.28
N ASN A 14 -19.16 -22.16 4.20
CA ASN A 14 -18.40 -20.94 4.40
C ASN A 14 -16.98 -21.39 4.72
N LYS A 15 -16.24 -21.73 3.66
CA LYS A 15 -14.80 -21.79 3.70
C LYS A 15 -14.39 -20.35 3.94
N GLU A 16 -14.24 -20.00 5.22
CA GLU A 16 -13.45 -18.87 5.66
C GLU A 16 -12.16 -18.94 4.85
N CYS A 17 -12.08 -18.11 3.80
CA CYS A 17 -10.81 -17.84 3.16
C CYS A 17 -9.99 -17.27 4.31
N SER A 18 -9.08 -18.07 4.85
CA SER A 18 -8.11 -17.62 5.82
C SER A 18 -7.42 -16.42 5.19
N SER A 19 -7.94 -15.23 5.49
CA SER A 19 -7.40 -13.97 5.06
C SER A 19 -5.98 -14.02 5.57
N ASN A 20 -5.02 -14.25 4.65
CA ASN A 20 -3.62 -14.38 5.01
C ASN A 20 -3.19 -12.99 5.47
N LYS A 21 -3.37 -12.73 6.76
CA LYS A 21 -3.01 -11.46 7.39
C LYS A 21 -1.50 -11.44 7.48
N VAL A 22 -0.90 -10.62 6.64
CA VAL A 22 0.53 -10.31 6.69
C VAL A 22 0.69 -9.02 7.50
N SER A 23 1.65 -8.99 8.42
CA SER A 23 2.00 -7.75 9.13
C SER A 23 2.75 -6.83 8.18
N LEU A 24 2.36 -5.56 8.15
CA LEU A 24 3.07 -4.50 7.45
C LEU A 24 3.96 -3.67 8.38
N GLU A 25 3.94 -3.96 9.69
CA GLU A 25 4.75 -3.26 10.67
C GLU A 25 6.17 -3.82 10.66
N THR A 26 7.15 -2.93 10.56
CA THR A 26 8.57 -3.26 10.57
C THR A 26 9.37 -2.15 11.22
N GLU A 27 10.48 -2.51 11.85
CA GLU A 27 11.43 -1.55 12.41
C GLU A 27 12.42 -1.10 11.32
N LEU A 28 12.68 0.21 11.26
CA LEU A 28 13.71 0.76 10.41
C LEU A 28 15.08 0.55 11.07
N SER A 29 16.07 0.10 10.29
CA SER A 29 17.44 0.08 10.76
C SER A 29 17.94 1.51 11.03
N GLU A 30 18.82 1.66 12.02
CA GLU A 30 19.36 2.97 12.40
C GLU A 30 20.08 3.66 11.22
N THR A 31 20.83 2.89 10.44
CA THR A 31 21.52 3.40 9.24
C THR A 31 20.55 3.95 8.21
N LEU A 32 19.43 3.25 7.95
CA LEU A 32 18.42 3.71 7.00
C LEU A 32 17.71 4.96 7.52
N TYR A 33 17.36 4.98 8.81
CA TYR A 33 16.77 6.15 9.45
C TYR A 33 17.66 7.40 9.31
N ASN A 34 18.95 7.28 9.65
CA ASN A 34 19.89 8.41 9.55
C ASN A 34 20.04 8.88 8.10
N THR A 35 20.15 7.94 7.15
CA THR A 35 20.26 8.27 5.72
C THR A 35 19.00 8.99 5.21
N MET A 36 17.81 8.53 5.60
CA MET A 36 16.54 9.17 5.23
C MET A 36 16.45 10.59 5.80
N LYS A 37 16.87 10.76 7.05
CA LYS A 37 16.89 12.07 7.72
C LYS A 37 17.81 13.04 6.98
N ASP A 38 19.04 12.63 6.67
CA ASP A 38 20.01 13.47 5.97
C ASP A 38 19.53 13.83 4.55
N PHE A 39 18.87 12.89 3.87
CA PHE A 39 18.25 13.14 2.57
C PHE A 39 17.16 14.21 2.66
N VAL A 40 16.21 14.07 3.59
CA VAL A 40 15.11 15.04 3.76
C VAL A 40 15.66 16.43 4.14
N LEU A 41 16.64 16.49 5.04
CA LEU A 41 17.27 17.76 5.43
C LEU A 41 17.98 18.47 4.27
N SER A 42 18.53 17.71 3.32
CA SER A 42 19.22 18.26 2.14
C SER A 42 18.27 18.61 0.99
N ASN A 43 17.01 18.15 1.04
CA ASN A 43 16.04 18.29 -0.04
C ASN A 43 14.74 18.93 0.49
N PRO A 44 14.63 20.28 0.50
CA PRO A 44 13.54 20.99 1.18
C PRO A 44 12.13 20.78 0.58
N THR A 45 12.03 20.17 -0.60
CA THR A 45 10.76 19.78 -1.23
C THR A 45 10.28 18.38 -0.83
N TRP A 46 11.07 17.69 -0.01
CA TRP A 46 10.81 16.35 0.50
C TRP A 46 10.56 16.39 1.99
N ASP A 47 9.64 15.56 2.43
CA ASP A 47 9.42 15.22 3.83
C ASP A 47 9.47 13.69 3.99
N GLN A 48 9.41 13.23 5.23
CA GLN A 48 9.44 11.80 5.54
C GLN A 48 8.32 11.03 4.84
N TYR A 49 7.12 11.58 4.77
CA TYR A 49 5.96 10.91 4.19
C TYR A 49 6.11 10.75 2.68
N LYS A 50 6.54 11.83 2.01
CA LYS A 50 6.80 11.87 0.57
C LYS A 50 7.90 10.90 0.17
N LEU A 51 8.98 10.85 0.95
CA LEU A 51 10.08 9.90 0.75
C LEU A 51 9.61 8.44 0.84
N ILE A 52 8.95 8.08 1.95
CA ILE A 52 8.54 6.70 2.21
C ILE A 52 7.53 6.23 1.17
N ASN A 53 6.47 7.00 0.92
CA ASN A 53 5.43 6.59 -0.04
C ASN A 53 5.98 6.52 -1.47
N SER A 54 6.87 7.43 -1.87
CA SER A 54 7.54 7.34 -3.18
C SER A 54 8.37 6.07 -3.30
N ALA A 55 9.17 5.75 -2.27
CA ALA A 55 10.02 4.56 -2.29
C ALA A 55 9.20 3.26 -2.32
N LEU A 56 8.15 3.16 -1.49
CA LEU A 56 7.26 1.99 -1.45
C LEU A 56 6.48 1.83 -2.75
N ALA A 57 5.90 2.91 -3.29
CA ALA A 57 5.17 2.85 -4.55
C ALA A 57 6.09 2.48 -5.73
N THR A 58 7.31 3.03 -5.76
CA THR A 58 8.34 2.64 -6.74
C THR A 58 8.69 1.16 -6.62
N PHE A 59 8.93 0.68 -5.40
CA PHE A 59 9.23 -0.73 -5.15
C PHE A 59 8.11 -1.65 -5.65
N LEU A 60 6.86 -1.34 -5.31
CA LEU A 60 5.71 -2.12 -5.77
C LEU A 60 5.59 -2.13 -7.29
N PHE A 61 5.73 -0.96 -7.93
CA PHE A 61 5.69 -0.84 -9.39
C PHE A 61 6.79 -1.66 -10.08
N GLN A 62 8.03 -1.54 -9.60
CA GLN A 62 9.18 -2.31 -10.11
C GLN A 62 9.00 -3.83 -9.95
N ASN A 63 8.25 -4.27 -8.94
CA ASN A 63 7.94 -5.68 -8.69
C ASN A 63 6.65 -6.16 -9.37
N GLY A 64 6.13 -5.40 -10.34
CA GLY A 64 5.01 -5.83 -11.18
C GLY A 64 3.63 -5.58 -10.57
N CYS A 65 3.51 -4.70 -9.57
CA CYS A 65 2.20 -4.23 -9.12
C CYS A 65 1.53 -3.43 -10.25
N THR A 66 0.38 -3.91 -10.72
CA THR A 66 -0.40 -3.28 -11.80
C THR A 66 -1.53 -2.40 -11.29
N ASP A 67 -1.57 -2.11 -9.99
CA ASP A 67 -2.61 -1.28 -9.41
C ASP A 67 -2.37 0.20 -9.75
N ASN A 68 -3.35 0.82 -10.42
CA ASN A 68 -3.30 2.22 -10.80
C ASN A 68 -3.18 3.13 -9.58
N SER A 69 -3.74 2.76 -8.43
CA SER A 69 -3.63 3.55 -7.19
C SER A 69 -2.19 3.70 -6.72
N VAL A 70 -1.34 2.67 -6.90
CA VAL A 70 0.08 2.73 -6.57
C VAL A 70 0.81 3.70 -7.49
N SER A 71 0.48 3.69 -8.78
CA SER A 71 1.03 4.63 -9.76
C SER A 71 0.60 6.07 -9.46
N GLU A 72 -0.66 6.29 -9.09
CA GLU A 72 -1.17 7.60 -8.67
C GLU A 72 -0.46 8.11 -7.41
N ILE A 73 -0.29 7.26 -6.39
CA ILE A 73 0.46 7.60 -5.18
C ILE A 73 1.88 8.02 -5.56
N TYR A 74 2.59 7.21 -6.35
CA TYR A 74 3.94 7.52 -6.81
C TYR A 74 4.02 8.90 -7.50
N LEU A 75 3.16 9.15 -8.48
CA LEU A 75 3.15 10.41 -9.22
C LEU A 75 2.80 11.60 -8.32
N ASN A 76 1.80 11.44 -7.45
CA ASN A 76 1.40 12.47 -6.49
C ASN A 76 2.56 12.81 -5.55
N GLN A 77 3.28 11.81 -5.05
CA GLN A 77 4.42 12.03 -4.17
C GLN A 77 5.66 12.55 -4.90
N LEU A 78 5.79 12.46 -6.23
CA LEU A 78 6.91 13.09 -6.93
C LEU A 78 6.62 14.55 -7.32
N PHE A 79 5.42 14.80 -7.83
CA PHE A 79 5.10 16.06 -8.50
C PHE A 79 4.30 17.03 -7.64
N THR A 80 3.73 16.58 -6.51
CA THR A 80 3.04 17.49 -5.59
C THR A 80 4.04 18.13 -4.64
N PRO A 81 4.07 19.48 -4.53
CA PRO A 81 4.87 20.15 -3.52
C PRO A 81 4.44 19.66 -2.13
N SER A 82 5.40 19.36 -1.25
CA SER A 82 5.07 19.13 0.16
C SER A 82 4.41 20.39 0.71
N LYS A 83 3.25 20.23 1.34
CA LYS A 83 2.61 21.34 2.06
C LYS A 83 3.54 21.72 3.21
N SER A 84 4.18 22.87 3.08
CA SER A 84 4.87 23.50 4.21
C SER A 84 3.79 23.83 5.25
N PHE A 85 3.91 23.27 6.45
CA PHE A 85 3.15 23.69 7.62
C PHE A 85 3.76 24.96 8.21
#